data_AF-A0A6C0U5C6-F1
#
_entry.id   AF-A0A6C0U5C6-F1
#
_cell.length_a   1.000
_cell.length_b   1.000
_cell.length_c   1.000
_cell.angle_alpha   90.00
_cell.angle_beta   90.00
_cell.angle_gamma   90.00
#
_symmetry.space_group_name_H-M   'P 1'
#
loop_
_entity.id
_entity.type
_entity.pdbx_description
1 polymer ?
#
loop_
_entity_poly.entity_id
_entity_poly.type
_entity_poly.pdbx_seq_one_letter_code
_entity_poly.pdbx_strand_id
1 'polypeptide(L)'
;MKIPFIKKLGAPLLAGSLTLSFSAIAAQGLYSADELMDADVYDSTGEEIGEVEDILLGDDMSIQALVIETGEILGLGGREVVAKRGTFTVRTESDDDEFDDIEYEVHMEATQEALKSFPQYDEDWWTETRQELKQAWKKTKRNTKSAWESTKEASASAWDKTKRGAEKMGDKMERATDDL
;
A
#
# COMPACT_ATOMS: atom_id res chain seq x y z
N MET A 1 20.81 56.86 -6.38
CA MET A 1 19.52 56.54 -7.06
C MET A 1 19.81 55.87 -8.40
N LYS A 2 19.63 54.54 -8.45
CA LYS A 2 19.54 53.69 -9.66
C LYS A 2 19.15 52.29 -9.14
N ILE A 3 17.92 51.87 -9.42
CA ILE A 3 17.36 50.58 -8.99
C ILE A 3 17.58 49.58 -10.14
N PRO A 4 18.13 48.38 -9.93
CA PRO A 4 18.25 47.40 -11.00
C PRO A 4 16.90 46.72 -11.30
N PHE A 5 16.62 46.56 -12.60
CA PHE A 5 15.48 45.86 -13.16
C PHE A 5 15.53 44.36 -12.82
N ILE A 6 14.45 43.83 -12.26
CA ILE A 6 14.25 42.39 -12.05
C ILE A 6 13.51 41.86 -13.28
N LYS A 7 14.16 41.01 -14.10
CA LYS A 7 13.49 40.23 -15.15
C LYS A 7 12.51 39.26 -14.50
N LYS A 8 11.21 39.42 -14.78
CA LYS A 8 10.19 38.43 -14.42
C LYS A 8 10.31 37.24 -15.38
N LEU A 9 10.75 36.08 -14.88
CA LEU A 9 10.50 34.81 -15.57
C LEU A 9 9.00 34.49 -15.41
N GLY A 10 8.28 34.45 -16.52
CA GLY A 10 6.96 33.82 -16.58
C GLY A 10 7.15 32.32 -16.78
N ALA A 11 6.69 31.52 -15.83
CA ALA A 11 6.55 30.08 -16.03
C ALA A 11 5.19 29.82 -16.71
N PRO A 12 5.13 29.11 -17.85
CA PRO A 12 3.86 28.66 -18.39
C PRO A 12 3.23 27.66 -17.44
N LEU A 13 1.97 27.92 -17.04
CA LEU A 13 1.12 26.97 -16.34
C LEU A 13 0.84 25.80 -17.30
N LEU A 14 1.46 24.65 -17.03
CA LEU A 14 1.20 23.40 -17.74
C LEU A 14 -0.25 22.98 -17.47
N ALA A 15 -1.07 23.04 -18.51
CA ALA A 15 -2.39 22.43 -18.53
C ALA A 15 -2.26 20.92 -18.75
N GLY A 16 -2.94 20.14 -17.91
CA GLY A 16 -3.56 18.89 -18.35
C GLY A 16 -2.66 17.68 -18.61
N SER A 17 -1.91 17.23 -17.60
CA SER A 17 -1.86 15.81 -17.28
C SER A 17 -1.65 15.71 -15.77
N LEU A 18 -2.41 14.86 -15.10
CA LEU A 18 -2.12 14.51 -13.72
C LEU A 18 -0.83 13.69 -13.74
N THR A 19 0.33 14.34 -13.84
CA THR A 19 1.59 13.65 -13.56
C THR A 19 1.56 13.34 -12.07
N LEU A 20 1.26 12.07 -11.75
CA LEU A 20 1.58 11.52 -10.43
C LEU A 20 3.07 11.79 -10.25
N SER A 21 3.39 12.84 -9.50
CA SER A 21 4.77 13.15 -9.13
C SER A 21 5.16 12.13 -8.07
N PHE A 22 5.44 10.90 -8.51
CA PHE A 22 6.17 9.89 -7.78
C PHE A 22 7.56 10.49 -7.54
N SER A 23 7.69 11.30 -6.48
CA SER A 23 8.99 11.81 -6.07
C SER A 23 9.81 10.60 -5.67
N ALA A 24 10.60 10.08 -6.60
CA ALA A 24 11.61 9.04 -6.41
C ALA A 24 11.26 8.02 -5.30
N ILE A 25 10.17 7.26 -5.47
CA ILE A 25 10.19 5.88 -4.97
C ILE A 25 11.11 5.15 -5.94
N ALA A 26 12.41 5.38 -5.73
CA ALA A 26 13.42 4.60 -6.39
C ALA A 26 13.52 3.27 -5.63
N ALA A 27 13.35 2.17 -6.37
CA ALA A 27 13.84 0.83 -6.06
C ALA A 27 13.11 -0.04 -5.01
N GLN A 28 11.84 0.22 -4.69
CA GLN A 28 10.98 -0.80 -4.06
C GLN A 28 9.78 -0.95 -4.97
N GLY A 29 9.66 -2.09 -5.64
CA GLY A 29 8.74 -2.32 -6.76
C GLY A 29 7.29 -1.95 -6.47
N LEU A 30 6.52 -1.78 -7.54
CA LEU A 30 5.06 -1.74 -7.47
C LEU A 30 4.56 -3.18 -7.59
N TYR A 31 3.75 -3.62 -6.63
CA TYR A 31 3.22 -4.99 -6.59
C TYR A 31 1.70 -4.96 -6.79
N SER A 32 1.17 -5.88 -7.60
CA SER A 32 -0.26 -6.14 -7.67
C SER A 32 -0.71 -6.82 -6.38
N ALA A 33 -1.78 -6.34 -5.76
CA ALA A 33 -2.33 -7.03 -4.60
C ALA A 33 -3.00 -8.35 -5.00
N ASP A 34 -3.56 -8.39 -6.21
CA ASP A 34 -4.24 -9.57 -6.78
C ASP A 34 -3.26 -10.72 -7.00
N GLU A 35 -2.08 -10.42 -7.56
CA GLU A 35 -1.00 -11.40 -7.79
C GLU A 35 -0.24 -11.76 -6.51
N LEU A 36 -0.31 -10.91 -5.48
CA LEU A 36 0.29 -11.22 -4.19
C LEU A 36 -0.62 -12.12 -3.36
N MET A 37 -1.92 -12.09 -3.62
CA MET A 37 -2.82 -13.14 -3.18
C MET A 37 -2.55 -14.38 -4.03
N ASP A 38 -2.72 -15.57 -3.44
CA ASP A 38 -2.39 -16.87 -4.05
C ASP A 38 -0.89 -17.08 -4.36
N ALA A 39 -0.02 -16.13 -4.00
CA ALA A 39 1.43 -16.25 -4.17
C ALA A 39 2.00 -17.39 -3.29
N ASP A 40 2.88 -18.20 -3.88
CA ASP A 40 3.56 -19.30 -3.20
C ASP A 40 4.47 -18.77 -2.08
N VAL A 41 4.41 -19.45 -0.93
CA VAL A 41 5.18 -19.10 0.25
C VAL A 41 6.22 -20.18 0.52
N TYR A 42 7.47 -19.75 0.62
CA TYR A 42 8.63 -20.59 0.94
C TYR A 42 9.19 -20.24 2.31
N ASP A 43 9.65 -21.26 3.05
CA ASP A 43 10.33 -21.06 4.31
C ASP A 43 11.83 -20.73 4.14
N SER A 44 12.53 -20.52 5.26
CA SER A 44 13.97 -20.20 5.23
C SER A 44 14.89 -21.29 4.63
N THR A 45 14.42 -22.52 4.46
CA THR A 45 15.16 -23.62 3.81
C THR A 45 14.91 -23.68 2.30
N GLY A 46 13.91 -22.93 1.81
CA GLY A 46 13.45 -22.95 0.43
C GLY A 46 12.36 -23.99 0.17
N GLU A 47 11.75 -24.56 1.22
CA GLU A 47 10.62 -25.47 1.09
C GLU A 47 9.30 -24.67 1.01
N GLU A 48 8.44 -25.03 0.05
CA GLU A 48 7.08 -24.48 -0.05
C GLU A 48 6.26 -24.92 1.16
N ILE A 49 5.53 -23.97 1.75
CA ILE A 49 4.81 -24.15 3.01
C ILE A 49 3.34 -23.76 2.94
N GLY A 50 2.92 -23.10 1.86
CA GLY A 50 1.56 -22.63 1.69
C GLY A 50 1.47 -21.46 0.72
N GLU A 51 0.34 -20.78 0.76
CA GLU A 51 -0.04 -19.70 -0.17
C GLU A 51 -0.51 -18.48 0.62
N VAL A 52 -0.47 -17.29 0.01
CA VAL A 52 -1.01 -16.06 0.62
C VAL A 52 -2.53 -16.00 0.47
N GLU A 53 -3.26 -16.06 1.58
CA GLU A 53 -4.73 -16.02 1.59
C GLU A 53 -5.28 -14.59 1.75
N ASP A 54 -4.62 -13.74 2.55
CA ASP A 54 -5.11 -12.38 2.83
C ASP A 54 -3.96 -11.39 3.13
N ILE A 55 -4.23 -10.11 2.89
CA ILE A 55 -3.31 -9.00 3.13
C ILE A 55 -3.91 -8.08 4.19
N LEU A 56 -3.30 -8.06 5.38
CA LEU A 56 -3.78 -7.24 6.48
C LEU A 56 -3.17 -5.83 6.40
N LEU A 57 -4.04 -4.85 6.15
CA LEU A 57 -3.69 -3.44 6.02
C LEU A 57 -3.97 -2.65 7.32
N GLY A 58 -3.10 -1.68 7.61
CA GLY A 58 -3.32 -0.68 8.67
C GLY A 58 -4.25 0.45 8.24
N ASP A 59 -4.63 1.34 9.17
CA ASP A 59 -5.43 2.55 8.90
C ASP A 59 -4.78 3.50 7.87
N ASP A 60 -3.45 3.43 7.70
CA ASP A 60 -2.68 4.19 6.72
C ASP A 60 -2.61 3.50 5.34
N MET A 61 -3.34 2.41 5.16
CA MET A 61 -3.30 1.54 3.98
C MET A 61 -1.93 0.90 3.73
N SER A 62 -1.05 0.82 4.74
CA SER A 62 0.21 0.08 4.65
C SER A 62 0.02 -1.38 5.04
N ILE A 63 0.75 -2.29 4.38
CA ILE A 63 0.78 -3.71 4.74
C ILE A 63 1.36 -3.86 6.15
N GLN A 64 0.63 -4.56 7.02
CA GLN A 64 1.03 -4.90 8.38
C GLN A 64 1.39 -6.38 8.52
N ALA A 65 0.67 -7.25 7.80
CA ALA A 65 0.91 -8.69 7.79
C ALA A 65 0.33 -9.33 6.52
N LEU A 66 0.83 -10.53 6.21
CA LEU A 66 0.19 -11.48 5.32
C LEU A 66 -0.45 -12.58 6.16
N VAL A 67 -1.60 -13.08 5.71
CA VAL A 67 -2.18 -14.33 6.19
C VAL A 67 -1.75 -15.41 5.21
N ILE A 68 -1.14 -16.46 5.73
CA ILE A 68 -0.60 -17.56 4.93
C ILE A 68 -1.43 -18.79 5.26
N GLU A 69 -2.13 -19.34 4.27
CA GLU A 69 -2.74 -20.66 4.41
C GLU A 69 -1.63 -21.70 4.29
N THR A 70 -1.31 -22.35 5.40
CA THR A 70 -0.29 -23.40 5.42
C THR A 70 -0.89 -24.74 5.02
N GLY A 71 -0.12 -25.52 4.27
CA GLY A 71 -0.56 -26.84 3.81
C GLY A 71 -0.85 -27.85 4.94
N GLU A 72 -1.33 -29.04 4.56
CA GLU A 72 -1.75 -30.12 5.47
C GLU A 72 -0.68 -30.58 6.49
N ILE A 73 0.58 -30.25 6.23
CA ILE A 73 1.74 -30.44 7.09
C ILE A 73 1.61 -29.78 8.47
N LEU A 74 0.83 -28.70 8.60
CA LEU A 74 0.64 -27.97 9.87
C LEU A 74 -0.70 -28.26 10.57
N GLY A 75 -1.50 -29.19 10.03
CA GLY A 75 -2.76 -29.62 10.64
C GLY A 75 -3.72 -30.29 9.64
N LEU A 76 -4.76 -30.94 10.16
CA LEU A 76 -5.84 -31.48 9.30
C LEU A 76 -6.63 -30.33 8.70
N GLY A 77 -6.48 -30.12 7.38
CA GLY A 77 -7.15 -29.03 6.64
C GLY A 77 -6.37 -27.72 6.60
N GLY A 78 -5.05 -27.76 6.86
CA GLY A 78 -4.21 -26.56 6.83
C GLY A 78 -4.41 -25.65 8.05
N ARG A 79 -3.66 -24.55 8.07
CA ARG A 79 -3.78 -23.51 9.09
C ARG A 79 -3.42 -22.16 8.51
N GLU A 80 -4.27 -21.17 8.73
CA GLU A 80 -3.97 -19.77 8.41
C GLU A 80 -3.10 -19.15 9.50
N VAL A 81 -1.89 -18.71 9.16
CA VAL A 81 -0.94 -18.08 10.09
C VAL A 81 -0.68 -16.64 9.73
N VAL A 82 -0.50 -15.78 10.75
CA VAL A 82 -0.25 -14.35 10.53
C VAL A 82 1.25 -14.06 10.52
N ALA A 83 1.79 -13.74 9.34
CA ALA A 83 3.16 -13.30 9.13
C ALA A 83 3.26 -11.78 9.13
N LYS A 84 3.90 -11.20 10.14
CA LYS A 84 4.02 -9.74 10.27
C LYS A 84 5.04 -9.19 9.27
N ARG A 85 4.82 -7.96 8.79
CA ARG A 85 5.79 -7.27 7.95
C ARG A 85 7.18 -7.29 8.60
N GLY A 86 8.18 -7.67 7.82
CA GLY A 86 9.56 -7.84 8.28
C GLY A 86 9.90 -9.25 8.76
N THR A 87 8.97 -10.21 8.70
CA THR A 87 9.27 -11.64 8.84
C THR A 87 9.29 -12.38 7.50
N PHE A 88 9.09 -11.64 6.40
CA PHE A 88 9.04 -12.16 5.04
C PHE A 88 9.55 -11.11 4.05
N THR A 89 9.94 -11.58 2.86
CA THR A 89 10.30 -10.76 1.70
C THR A 89 9.52 -11.25 0.49
N VAL A 90 9.00 -10.34 -0.33
CA VAL A 90 8.39 -10.69 -1.62
C VAL A 90 9.44 -10.59 -2.71
N ARG A 91 9.56 -11.63 -3.53
CA ARG A 91 10.38 -11.66 -4.74
C ARG A 91 9.47 -11.69 -5.96
N THR A 92 9.95 -11.11 -7.04
CA THR A 92 9.32 -11.21 -8.35
C THR A 92 10.18 -12.15 -9.17
N GLU A 93 9.63 -13.27 -9.59
CA GLU A 93 10.27 -14.11 -10.60
C GLU A 93 9.68 -13.71 -11.96
N SER A 94 10.55 -13.31 -12.89
CA SER A 94 10.15 -12.98 -14.26
C SER A 94 11.32 -13.31 -15.18
N ASP A 95 11.13 -14.29 -16.07
CA ASP A 95 12.07 -14.59 -17.15
C ASP A 95 11.93 -13.60 -18.33
N ASP A 96 10.77 -12.95 -18.47
CA ASP A 96 10.46 -11.96 -19.50
C ASP A 96 9.79 -10.71 -18.87
N ASP A 97 10.12 -9.51 -19.38
CA ASP A 97 9.61 -8.22 -18.90
C ASP A 97 8.12 -7.96 -19.27
N GLU A 98 7.34 -9.00 -19.55
CA GLU A 98 5.94 -8.89 -19.97
C GLU A 98 5.02 -8.72 -18.74
N PHE A 99 4.14 -7.72 -18.79
CA PHE A 99 3.35 -7.31 -17.63
C PHE A 99 2.39 -8.38 -17.09
N ASP A 100 2.02 -9.34 -17.94
CA ASP A 100 1.01 -10.36 -17.63
C ASP A 100 1.60 -11.64 -17.00
N ASP A 101 2.93 -11.75 -16.86
CA ASP A 101 3.63 -12.96 -16.40
C ASP A 101 4.44 -12.75 -15.12
N ILE A 102 4.15 -11.70 -14.35
CA ILE A 102 4.90 -11.39 -13.13
C ILE A 102 4.41 -12.30 -12.00
N GLU A 103 5.16 -13.35 -11.67
CA GLU A 103 4.84 -14.23 -10.54
C GLU A 103 5.51 -13.73 -9.26
N TYR A 104 4.78 -13.76 -8.14
CA TYR A 104 5.29 -13.37 -6.84
C TYR A 104 5.55 -14.59 -5.96
N GLU A 105 6.71 -14.58 -5.31
CA GLU A 105 7.05 -15.56 -4.27
C GLU A 105 7.26 -14.86 -2.93
N VAL A 106 6.70 -15.40 -1.86
CA VAL A 106 6.91 -14.91 -0.50
C VAL A 106 7.92 -15.80 0.22
N HIS A 107 9.03 -15.22 0.65
CA HIS A 107 10.11 -15.92 1.34
C HIS A 107 10.11 -15.55 2.83
N MET A 108 9.84 -16.52 3.69
CA MET A 108 9.84 -16.35 5.14
C MET A 108 11.25 -16.42 5.72
N GLU A 109 11.50 -15.66 6.79
CA GLU A 109 12.72 -15.80 7.59
C GLU A 109 12.67 -17.00 8.55
N ALA A 110 11.47 -17.51 8.81
CA ALA A 110 11.20 -18.61 9.73
C ALA A 110 11.19 -19.96 9.00
N THR A 111 11.45 -21.04 9.74
CA THR A 111 11.23 -22.41 9.26
C THR A 111 9.76 -22.81 9.42
N GLN A 112 9.33 -23.80 8.65
CA GLN A 112 8.02 -24.43 8.77
C GLN A 112 7.66 -24.82 10.23
N GLU A 113 8.61 -25.36 10.99
CA GLU A 113 8.39 -25.70 12.40
C GLU A 113 8.12 -24.48 13.29
N ALA A 114 8.80 -23.36 13.02
CA ALA A 114 8.61 -22.13 13.77
C ALA A 114 7.23 -21.50 13.51
N LEU A 115 6.66 -21.69 12.32
CA LEU A 115 5.31 -21.20 11.97
C LEU A 115 4.20 -21.80 12.84
N LYS A 116 4.41 -22.98 13.43
CA LYS A 116 3.47 -23.57 14.41
C LYS A 116 3.24 -22.69 15.64
N SER A 117 4.20 -21.80 15.94
CA SER A 117 4.12 -20.86 17.06
C SER A 117 3.55 -19.50 16.68
N PHE A 118 3.31 -19.25 15.39
CA PHE A 118 2.78 -17.98 14.92
C PHE A 118 1.29 -17.87 15.32
N PRO A 119 0.78 -16.65 15.50
CA PRO A 119 -0.65 -16.45 15.72
C PRO A 119 -1.44 -17.06 14.57
N GLN A 120 -2.45 -17.84 14.91
CA GLN A 120 -3.42 -18.31 13.93
C GLN A 120 -4.37 -17.16 13.57
N TYR A 121 -4.68 -17.04 12.28
CA TYR A 121 -5.76 -16.16 11.83
C TYR A 121 -7.09 -16.88 12.09
N ASP A 122 -7.89 -16.31 12.98
CA ASP A 122 -9.25 -16.77 13.28
C ASP A 122 -10.13 -15.58 13.73
N GLU A 123 -11.44 -15.81 13.89
CA GLU A 123 -12.40 -14.75 14.25
C GLU A 123 -12.08 -14.08 15.60
N ASP A 124 -11.59 -14.87 16.56
CA ASP A 124 -11.23 -14.39 17.90
C ASP A 124 -9.99 -13.49 17.82
N TRP A 125 -8.91 -13.98 17.19
CA TRP A 125 -7.68 -13.22 16.95
C TRP A 125 -7.95 -11.91 16.21
N TRP A 126 -8.78 -11.96 15.16
CA TRP A 126 -9.14 -10.79 14.37
C TRP A 126 -9.91 -9.77 15.19
N THR A 127 -10.88 -10.23 15.97
CA THR A 127 -11.71 -9.38 16.83
C THR A 127 -10.87 -8.73 17.92
N GLU A 128 -10.01 -9.50 18.60
CA GLU A 128 -9.11 -9.00 19.64
C GLU A 128 -8.12 -7.98 19.07
N THR A 129 -7.37 -8.35 18.03
CA THR A 129 -6.36 -7.51 17.39
C THR A 129 -6.95 -6.19 16.91
N ARG A 130 -8.11 -6.23 16.22
CA ARG A 130 -8.80 -5.03 15.74
C ARG A 130 -9.26 -4.15 16.90
N GLN A 131 -9.75 -4.73 18.00
CA GLN A 131 -10.16 -3.97 19.18
C GLN A 131 -8.97 -3.29 19.87
N GLU A 132 -7.85 -4.00 20.03
CA GLU A 132 -6.62 -3.45 20.60
C GLU A 132 -6.10 -2.27 19.77
N LEU A 133 -6.00 -2.45 18.45
CA LEU A 133 -5.60 -1.38 17.52
C LEU A 133 -6.54 -0.17 17.60
N LYS A 134 -7.86 -0.40 17.65
CA LYS A 134 -8.85 0.68 17.80
C LYS A 134 -8.72 1.42 19.13
N GLN A 135 -8.42 0.73 20.22
CA GLN A 135 -8.19 1.35 21.52
C GLN A 135 -6.89 2.16 21.53
N ALA A 136 -5.82 1.61 20.97
CA ALA A 136 -4.54 2.30 20.80
C ALA A 136 -4.72 3.58 19.98
N TRP A 137 -5.39 3.50 18.83
CA TRP A 137 -5.72 4.65 17.99
C TRP A 137 -6.56 5.70 18.73
N LYS A 138 -7.60 5.27 19.46
CA LYS A 138 -8.42 6.18 20.29
C LYS A 138 -7.60 6.88 21.37
N LYS A 139 -6.65 6.19 22.01
CA LYS A 139 -5.77 6.75 23.04
C LYS A 139 -4.82 7.79 22.44
N THR A 140 -4.21 7.49 21.29
CA THR A 140 -3.35 8.42 20.54
C THR A 140 -4.14 9.65 20.08
N LYS A 141 -5.33 9.47 19.48
CA LYS A 141 -6.19 10.58 19.07
C LYS A 141 -6.58 11.48 20.26
N ARG A 142 -6.85 10.89 21.43
CA ARG A 142 -7.23 11.65 22.64
C ARG A 142 -6.09 12.48 23.21
N ASN A 143 -4.88 11.92 23.22
CA ASN A 143 -3.70 12.58 23.78
C ASN A 143 -3.07 13.59 22.81
N THR A 144 -3.26 13.42 21.49
CA THR A 144 -2.63 14.22 20.42
C THR A 144 -3.68 14.94 19.55
N LYS A 145 -4.78 15.38 20.18
CA LYS A 145 -6.05 15.78 19.55
C LYS A 145 -5.95 16.85 18.44
N SER A 146 -4.95 17.72 18.45
CA SER A 146 -4.84 18.87 17.54
C SER A 146 -3.94 18.66 16.33
N ALA A 147 -2.88 17.85 16.42
CA ALA A 147 -1.88 17.73 15.34
C ALA A 147 -2.31 16.79 14.21
N TRP A 148 -3.15 15.78 14.51
CA TRP A 148 -3.61 14.81 13.50
C TRP A 148 -4.87 15.28 12.75
N GLU A 149 -5.77 16.03 13.39
CA GLU A 149 -6.94 16.61 12.71
C GLU A 149 -6.53 17.68 11.70
N SER A 150 -5.52 18.51 12.04
CA SER A 150 -4.98 19.53 11.11
C SER A 150 -4.37 18.93 9.84
N THR A 151 -3.68 17.78 9.94
CA THR A 151 -3.04 17.13 8.78
C THR A 151 -4.07 16.47 7.87
N LYS A 152 -5.08 15.79 8.43
CA LYS A 152 -6.13 15.15 7.63
C LYS A 152 -7.02 16.17 6.90
N GLU A 153 -7.37 17.28 7.56
CA GLU A 153 -8.15 18.36 6.95
C GLU A 153 -7.34 19.12 5.87
N ALA A 154 -6.07 19.41 6.11
CA ALA A 154 -5.21 20.07 5.13
C ALA A 154 -5.05 19.21 3.86
N SER A 155 -4.77 17.92 3.99
CA SER A 155 -4.64 16.99 2.86
C SER A 155 -5.94 16.81 2.09
N ALA A 156 -7.09 16.65 2.76
CA ALA A 156 -8.39 16.54 2.09
C ALA A 156 -8.74 17.81 1.31
N SER A 157 -8.43 18.99 1.86
CA SER A 157 -8.67 20.28 1.18
C SER A 157 -7.76 20.49 -0.05
N ALA A 158 -6.55 19.91 -0.04
CA ALA A 158 -5.62 19.96 -1.16
C ALA A 158 -6.08 19.06 -2.32
N TRP A 159 -6.57 17.86 -2.03
CA TRP A 159 -7.12 16.93 -3.03
C TRP A 159 -8.36 17.49 -3.73
N ASP A 160 -9.29 18.07 -2.96
CA ASP A 160 -10.52 18.62 -3.50
C ASP A 160 -10.29 19.87 -4.39
N LYS A 161 -9.37 20.77 -4.01
CA LYS A 161 -9.02 21.94 -4.85
C LYS A 161 -8.41 21.53 -6.18
N THR A 162 -7.58 20.49 -6.18
CA THR A 162 -6.97 19.96 -7.39
C THR A 162 -8.01 19.36 -8.33
N LYS A 163 -8.98 18.59 -7.79
CA LYS A 163 -10.08 18.02 -8.59
C LYS A 163 -10.96 19.10 -9.22
N ARG A 164 -11.37 20.11 -8.43
CA ARG A 164 -12.21 21.23 -8.94
C ARG A 164 -11.49 22.12 -9.95
N GLY A 165 -10.17 22.26 -9.83
CA GLY A 165 -9.34 22.97 -10.80
C GLY A 165 -9.27 22.24 -12.15
N ALA A 166 -9.17 20.92 -12.12
CA ALA A 166 -9.15 20.08 -13.31
C ALA A 166 -10.52 20.07 -14.03
N GLU A 167 -11.63 19.92 -13.30
CA GLU A 167 -12.99 19.93 -13.86
C GLU A 167 -13.32 21.24 -14.57
N LYS A 168 -13.01 22.40 -13.96
CA LYS A 168 -13.22 23.72 -14.59
C LYS A 168 -12.40 23.94 -15.86
N MET A 169 -11.27 23.24 -16.00
CA MET A 169 -10.40 23.36 -17.16
C MET A 169 -10.86 22.43 -18.29
N GLY A 170 -11.35 21.23 -17.96
CA GLY A 170 -12.01 20.32 -18.91
C GLY A 170 -13.27 20.96 -19.53
N ASP A 171 -14.14 21.51 -18.68
CA ASP A 171 -15.34 22.26 -19.08
C ASP A 171 -15.07 23.43 -20.04
N LYS A 172 -13.92 24.09 -19.90
CA LYS A 172 -13.51 25.21 -20.76
C LYS A 172 -12.96 24.74 -22.10
N MET A 173 -12.40 23.53 -22.13
CA MET A 173 -11.81 22.95 -23.33
C MET A 173 -12.89 22.30 -24.20
N GLU A 174 -13.87 21.60 -23.62
CA GLU A 174 -15.05 21.06 -24.33
C GLU A 174 -15.87 22.15 -25.02
N ARG A 175 -16.11 23.29 -24.35
CA ARG A 175 -16.84 24.42 -24.96
C ARG A 175 -16.05 25.12 -26.07
N ALA A 176 -14.73 24.99 -26.11
CA ALA A 176 -13.90 25.58 -27.16
C ALA A 176 -13.73 24.64 -28.37
N THR A 177 -13.98 23.34 -28.20
CA THR A 177 -13.97 22.35 -29.28
C THR A 177 -15.32 22.19 -29.98
N ASP A 178 -16.44 22.55 -29.33
CA ASP A 178 -17.78 22.57 -29.96
C ASP A 178 -18.05 23.83 -30.82
N ASP A 179 -17.21 24.87 -30.70
CA ASP A 179 -17.29 26.12 -31.49
C ASP A 179 -16.34 26.12 -32.72
N LEU A 180 -15.72 24.97 -33.06
CA LEU A 180 -14.90 24.74 -34.26
C LEU A 180 -15.60 23.77 -35.23
#